data_AF-A0A2R4KQS4-F1
#
_entry.id   AF-A0A2R4KQS4-F1
#
_cell.length_a   1.000
_cell.length_b   1.000
_cell.length_c   1.000
_cell.angle_alpha   90.00
_cell.angle_beta   90.00
_cell.angle_gamma   90.00
#
_symmetry.space_group_name_H-M   'P 1'
#
loop_
_entity.id
_entity.type
_entity.pdbx_description
1 polymer ?
#
loop_
_entity_poly.entity_id
_entity_poly.type
_entity_poly.pdbx_seq_one_letter_code
_entity_poly.pdbx_strand_id
1 'polypeptide(L)'
;MSRTAHWMFALLLSAAASAQADQAAAPAELPPRQLDGDGFSRPLDQLKFNPGLDQREFERATLDALNMYDPWESWNRRVYHFNYRFDEWVFLPVVRGYEYVTPHFVRSGVSNFFDNLGDVPNLLNNLAQLKGKAAMETTARLLFNTTFGVLGLWDPATRMGLHKRSEDFGQTLGFYGVGSGPYLVLPILGPSNLRDTGGLVVDYVGEYQVNYLNVPQASGDHPEITALRVVDKRYNTSFRYGQMNSPFEYEKLRYIYTEARKLQIAE
;
A
#
# COMPACT_ATOMS: atom_id res chain seq x y z
N MET A 1 -59.46 26.44 20.86
CA MET A 1 -59.03 25.07 20.51
C MET A 1 -58.85 25.02 18.99
N SER A 2 -57.64 25.18 18.49
CA SER A 2 -57.35 25.06 17.06
C SER A 2 -56.01 24.35 16.88
N ARG A 3 -56.03 23.23 16.14
CA ARG A 3 -54.84 22.54 15.66
C ARG A 3 -54.73 22.80 14.17
N THR A 4 -53.58 23.33 13.77
CA THR A 4 -53.23 23.80 12.44
C THR A 4 -52.97 22.63 11.50
N ALA A 5 -53.51 22.79 10.29
CA ALA A 5 -53.44 21.87 9.17
C ALA A 5 -52.14 22.06 8.37
N HIS A 6 -51.63 20.93 7.87
CA HIS A 6 -50.58 20.87 6.86
C HIS A 6 -51.13 21.30 5.51
N TRP A 7 -50.38 22.10 4.75
CA TRP A 7 -50.66 22.41 3.36
C TRP A 7 -49.40 22.24 2.51
N MET A 8 -49.58 21.48 1.41
CA MET A 8 -49.12 21.78 0.04
C MET A 8 -47.61 21.74 -0.27
N PHE A 9 -47.15 21.44 -1.50
CA PHE A 9 -47.73 21.69 -2.82
C PHE A 9 -47.05 20.77 -3.85
N ALA A 10 -47.81 20.21 -4.78
CA ALA A 10 -47.31 19.63 -6.02
C ALA A 10 -48.17 20.12 -7.19
N LEU A 11 -47.53 20.30 -8.34
CA LEU A 11 -48.09 20.50 -9.70
C LEU A 11 -48.72 21.87 -10.03
N LEU A 12 -48.07 22.59 -10.95
CA LEU A 12 -48.57 22.98 -12.29
C LEU A 12 -47.81 24.19 -12.81
N LEU A 13 -47.18 24.08 -13.99
CA LEU A 13 -47.19 25.11 -15.04
C LEU A 13 -46.41 24.63 -16.27
N SER A 14 -47.17 24.09 -17.22
CA SER A 14 -46.80 23.93 -18.62
C SER A 14 -47.69 24.85 -19.45
N ALA A 15 -47.11 25.40 -20.52
CA ALA A 15 -47.69 26.22 -21.59
C ALA A 15 -47.59 27.74 -21.45
N ALA A 16 -46.48 28.29 -21.96
CA ALA A 16 -46.48 29.50 -22.79
C ALA A 16 -45.07 29.70 -23.39
N ALA A 17 -44.83 29.20 -24.60
CA ALA A 17 -43.84 29.75 -25.54
C ALA A 17 -43.81 28.90 -26.81
N SER A 18 -44.72 29.19 -27.73
CA SER A 18 -44.61 28.77 -29.12
C SER A 18 -44.72 30.03 -29.98
N ALA A 19 -43.58 30.57 -30.41
CA ALA A 19 -43.41 31.25 -31.70
C ALA A 19 -41.98 31.85 -31.82
N GLN A 20 -41.43 31.72 -33.03
CA GLN A 20 -40.14 32.21 -33.52
C GLN A 20 -38.85 31.51 -33.05
N ALA A 21 -38.47 30.47 -33.80
CA ALA A 21 -37.07 30.23 -34.15
C ALA A 21 -37.05 29.55 -35.53
N ASP A 22 -37.06 30.37 -36.58
CA ASP A 22 -36.78 29.91 -37.93
C ASP A 22 -35.36 30.38 -38.30
N GLN A 23 -34.54 29.43 -38.76
CA GLN A 23 -33.20 29.56 -39.36
C GLN A 23 -32.01 29.91 -38.45
N ALA A 24 -31.44 28.88 -37.81
CA ALA A 24 -30.00 28.78 -37.57
C ALA A 24 -29.54 27.37 -37.99
N ALA A 25 -28.48 27.30 -38.80
CA ALA A 25 -27.92 26.04 -39.29
C ALA A 25 -27.57 25.10 -38.12
N ALA A 26 -27.92 23.83 -38.26
CA ALA A 26 -27.64 22.81 -37.24
C ALA A 26 -26.12 22.70 -36.99
N PRO A 27 -25.64 22.67 -35.74
CA PRO A 27 -24.28 22.27 -35.45
C PRO A 27 -24.11 20.81 -35.89
N ALA A 28 -23.00 20.50 -36.55
CA ALA A 28 -22.65 19.14 -36.93
C ALA A 28 -22.68 18.23 -35.68
N GLU A 29 -23.52 17.21 -35.69
CA GLU A 29 -23.56 16.18 -34.65
C GLU A 29 -22.18 15.49 -34.60
N LEU A 30 -21.44 15.73 -33.52
CA LEU A 30 -20.34 14.86 -33.15
C LEU A 30 -20.93 13.49 -32.82
N PRO A 31 -20.33 12.37 -33.30
CA PRO A 31 -20.84 11.05 -33.00
C PRO A 31 -20.90 10.82 -31.48
N PRO A 32 -21.87 10.03 -31.00
CA PRO A 32 -22.06 9.80 -29.57
C PRO A 32 -20.80 9.20 -28.97
N ARG A 33 -20.26 9.86 -27.93
CA ARG A 33 -19.12 9.38 -27.17
C ARG A 33 -19.58 8.20 -26.31
N GLN A 34 -19.43 6.99 -26.84
CA GLN A 34 -19.75 5.77 -26.10
C GLN A 34 -18.65 5.53 -25.07
N LEU A 35 -18.92 5.92 -23.83
CA LEU A 35 -18.10 5.65 -22.65
C LEU A 35 -18.72 4.46 -21.94
N ASP A 36 -18.00 3.34 -21.87
CA ASP A 36 -18.18 2.44 -20.72
C ASP A 36 -17.37 3.06 -19.57
N GLY A 37 -18.07 3.33 -18.46
CA GLY A 37 -17.78 4.39 -17.49
C GLY A 37 -16.59 4.19 -16.54
N ASP A 38 -15.81 3.13 -16.71
CA ASP A 38 -14.80 2.72 -15.74
C ASP A 38 -13.38 2.65 -16.35
N GLY A 39 -13.20 2.64 -17.66
CA GLY A 39 -11.85 2.59 -18.27
C GLY A 39 -11.05 1.30 -18.01
N PHE A 40 -11.62 0.34 -17.27
CA PHE A 40 -10.99 -0.93 -16.87
C PHE A 40 -11.48 -2.15 -17.65
N SER A 41 -12.57 -2.03 -18.40
CA SER A 41 -13.19 -3.17 -19.11
C SER A 41 -12.49 -3.52 -20.41
N ARG A 42 -11.85 -2.53 -21.06
CA ARG A 42 -11.13 -2.65 -22.34
C ARG A 42 -9.87 -1.78 -22.38
N PRO A 43 -8.94 -1.94 -21.41
CA PRO A 43 -7.77 -1.08 -21.31
C PRO A 43 -6.83 -1.24 -22.51
N LEU A 44 -6.92 -2.38 -23.22
CA LEU A 44 -6.09 -2.68 -24.39
C LEU A 44 -6.61 -2.02 -25.68
N ASP A 45 -7.89 -1.68 -25.77
CA ASP A 45 -8.49 -1.12 -27.00
C ASP A 45 -8.00 0.31 -27.29
N GLN A 46 -7.57 1.03 -26.26
CA GLN A 46 -7.00 2.38 -26.36
C GLN A 46 -5.48 2.36 -26.56
N LEU A 47 -4.82 1.20 -26.41
CA LEU A 47 -3.40 1.09 -26.63
C LEU A 47 -3.12 1.10 -28.13
N LYS A 48 -2.55 2.20 -28.61
CA LYS A 48 -1.93 2.25 -29.94
C LYS A 48 -0.63 1.46 -29.88
N PHE A 49 -0.68 0.17 -30.21
CA PHE A 49 0.51 -0.61 -30.47
C PHE A 49 1.24 -0.02 -31.66
N ASN A 50 2.47 0.45 -31.46
CA ASN A 50 3.34 0.87 -32.55
C ASN A 50 3.85 -0.40 -33.26
N PRO A 51 3.38 -0.72 -34.49
CA PRO A 51 3.75 -1.95 -35.18
C PRO A 51 5.23 -1.99 -35.59
N GLY A 52 5.96 -0.88 -35.43
CA GLY A 52 7.40 -0.78 -35.67
C GLY A 52 8.28 -1.05 -34.45
N LEU A 53 7.70 -1.23 -33.25
CA LEU A 53 8.47 -1.65 -32.07
C LEU A 53 8.85 -3.12 -32.27
N ASP A 54 10.07 -3.37 -32.76
CA ASP A 54 10.64 -4.70 -32.71
C ASP A 54 10.93 -5.09 -31.25
N GLN A 55 11.20 -6.37 -31.01
CA GLN A 55 11.50 -6.87 -29.66
C GLN A 55 12.69 -6.14 -29.02
N ARG A 56 13.60 -5.58 -29.83
CA ARG A 56 14.76 -4.82 -29.37
C ARG A 56 14.37 -3.45 -28.83
N GLU A 57 13.40 -2.77 -29.42
CA GLU A 57 12.91 -1.50 -28.90
C GLU A 57 12.20 -1.66 -27.54
N PHE A 58 11.44 -2.75 -27.35
CA PHE A 58 10.84 -3.09 -26.05
C PHE A 58 11.89 -3.42 -24.98
N GLU A 59 12.91 -4.20 -25.34
CA GLU A 59 14.05 -4.50 -24.45
C GLU A 59 14.84 -3.23 -24.07
N ARG A 60 15.03 -2.30 -25.01
CA ARG A 60 15.67 -1.00 -24.72
C ARG A 60 14.83 -0.15 -23.78
N ALA A 61 13.53 -0.03 -24.01
CA ALA A 61 12.64 0.76 -23.17
C ALA A 61 12.58 0.22 -21.73
N THR A 62 12.57 -1.12 -21.58
CA THR A 62 12.63 -1.75 -20.26
C THR A 62 13.97 -1.53 -19.57
N LEU A 63 15.10 -1.65 -20.27
CA LEU A 63 16.42 -1.37 -19.70
C LEU A 63 16.59 0.11 -19.31
N ASP A 64 16.05 1.03 -20.09
CA ASP A 64 16.08 2.46 -19.79
C ASP A 64 15.24 2.78 -18.54
N ALA A 65 14.04 2.18 -18.41
CA ALA A 65 13.22 2.31 -17.21
C ALA A 65 13.92 1.77 -15.94
N LEU A 66 14.76 0.73 -16.07
CA LEU A 66 15.54 0.17 -14.98
C LEU A 66 16.78 1.01 -14.62
N ASN A 67 17.18 1.94 -15.48
CA ASN A 67 18.31 2.82 -15.31
C ASN A 67 17.98 4.01 -14.39
N MET A 68 17.68 3.71 -13.13
CA MET A 68 17.53 4.73 -12.09
C MET A 68 18.88 5.11 -11.49
N TYR A 69 19.04 6.40 -11.23
CA TYR A 69 20.20 6.94 -10.55
C TYR A 69 20.35 6.39 -9.12
N ASP A 70 21.51 5.80 -8.83
CA ASP A 70 21.81 5.15 -7.56
C ASP A 70 23.27 5.44 -7.14
N PRO A 71 23.49 6.49 -6.33
CA PRO A 71 24.83 6.88 -5.89
C PRO A 71 25.57 5.80 -5.09
N TRP A 72 24.83 4.89 -4.46
CA TRP A 72 25.37 3.88 -3.54
C TRP A 72 25.24 2.47 -4.08
N GLU A 73 25.16 2.32 -5.40
CA GLU A 73 24.96 1.05 -6.07
C GLU A 73 25.93 -0.04 -5.60
N SER A 74 27.21 0.30 -5.42
CA SER A 74 28.21 -0.68 -4.97
C SER A 74 27.90 -1.24 -3.57
N TRP A 75 27.42 -0.40 -2.65
CA TRP A 75 26.97 -0.82 -1.32
C TRP A 75 25.67 -1.61 -1.42
N ASN A 76 24.70 -1.05 -2.14
CA ASN A 76 23.37 -1.61 -2.27
C ASN A 76 23.38 -3.02 -2.89
N ARG A 77 24.19 -3.25 -3.92
CA ARG A 77 24.38 -4.59 -4.50
C ARG A 77 25.01 -5.57 -3.52
N ARG A 78 26.03 -5.15 -2.75
CA ARG A 78 26.65 -6.01 -1.71
C ARG A 78 25.63 -6.40 -0.64
N VAL A 79 24.86 -5.43 -0.14
CA VAL A 79 23.83 -5.70 0.87
C VAL A 79 22.68 -6.52 0.29
N TYR A 80 22.29 -6.28 -0.96
CA TYR A 80 21.32 -7.12 -1.67
C TYR A 80 21.78 -8.58 -1.72
N HIS A 81 23.04 -8.85 -2.08
CA HIS A 81 23.59 -10.21 -2.09
C HIS A 81 23.67 -10.80 -0.67
N PHE A 82 24.02 -10.00 0.33
CA PHE A 82 23.97 -10.42 1.74
C PHE A 82 22.56 -10.83 2.14
N ASN A 83 21.55 -9.98 1.87
CA ASN A 83 20.15 -10.25 2.17
C ASN A 83 19.65 -11.49 1.45
N TYR A 84 20.03 -11.68 0.19
CA TYR A 84 19.69 -12.88 -0.58
C TYR A 84 20.21 -14.15 0.10
N ARG A 85 21.50 -14.19 0.44
CA ARG A 85 22.11 -15.35 1.10
C ARG A 85 21.57 -15.57 2.50
N PHE A 86 21.36 -14.51 3.25
CA PHE A 86 20.75 -14.58 4.57
C PHE A 86 19.32 -15.12 4.49
N ASP A 87 18.55 -14.69 3.49
CA ASP A 87 17.20 -15.20 3.27
C ASP A 87 17.23 -16.70 2.97
N GLU A 88 18.06 -17.11 2.01
CA GLU A 88 18.22 -18.49 1.57
C GLU A 88 18.66 -19.43 2.70
N TRP A 89 19.62 -19.01 3.52
CA TRP A 89 20.28 -19.89 4.50
C TRP A 89 19.70 -19.79 5.90
N VAL A 90 19.04 -18.69 6.25
CA VAL A 90 18.53 -18.45 7.60
C VAL A 90 17.01 -18.33 7.59
N PHE A 91 16.46 -17.34 6.89
CA PHE A 91 15.02 -17.08 6.96
C PHE A 91 14.17 -18.19 6.34
N LEU A 92 14.48 -18.67 5.14
CA LEU A 92 13.68 -19.69 4.47
C LEU A 92 13.66 -21.02 5.26
N PRO A 93 14.77 -21.53 5.80
CA PRO A 93 14.74 -22.68 6.70
C PRO A 93 13.94 -22.42 7.99
N VAL A 94 14.15 -21.27 8.64
CA VAL A 94 13.44 -20.93 9.88
C VAL A 94 11.93 -20.82 9.67
N VAL A 95 11.51 -20.12 8.61
CA VAL A 95 10.08 -20.02 8.25
C VAL A 95 9.53 -21.41 7.97
N ARG A 96 10.17 -22.25 7.15
CA ARG A 96 9.70 -23.63 6.90
C ARG A 96 9.57 -24.44 8.19
N GLY A 97 10.50 -24.28 9.13
CA GLY A 97 10.41 -24.87 10.46
C GLY A 97 9.19 -24.37 11.24
N TYR A 98 8.98 -23.05 11.28
CA TYR A 98 7.79 -22.43 11.86
C TYR A 98 6.49 -22.96 11.24
N GLU A 99 6.42 -23.09 9.93
CA GLU A 99 5.27 -23.64 9.22
C GLU A 99 5.02 -25.12 9.55
N TYR A 100 6.09 -25.90 9.73
CA TYR A 100 6.04 -27.32 10.03
C TYR A 100 5.55 -27.59 11.46
N VAL A 101 6.04 -26.83 12.44
CA VAL A 101 5.70 -27.05 13.86
C VAL A 101 4.40 -26.36 14.29
N THR A 102 3.99 -25.30 13.58
CA THR A 102 2.89 -24.43 14.01
C THR A 102 1.68 -24.56 13.09
N PRO A 103 0.52 -25.01 13.61
CA PRO A 103 -0.71 -25.09 12.84
C PRO A 103 -1.12 -23.74 12.25
N HIS A 104 -1.78 -23.76 11.09
CA HIS A 104 -2.15 -22.55 10.37
C HIS A 104 -2.95 -21.54 11.22
N PHE A 105 -3.91 -22.01 12.03
CA PHE A 105 -4.73 -21.11 12.87
C PHE A 105 -3.89 -20.34 13.91
N VAL A 106 -2.83 -20.94 14.45
CA VAL A 106 -1.91 -20.26 15.37
C VAL A 106 -1.09 -19.24 14.61
N ARG A 107 -0.55 -19.61 13.44
CA ARG A 107 0.23 -18.69 12.60
C ARG A 107 -0.58 -17.48 12.18
N SER A 108 -1.81 -17.68 11.70
CA SER A 108 -2.74 -16.60 11.39
C SER A 108 -3.02 -15.73 12.62
N GLY A 109 -3.16 -16.32 13.81
CA GLY A 109 -3.35 -15.57 15.05
C GLY A 109 -2.17 -14.66 15.39
N VAL A 110 -0.94 -15.17 15.24
CA VAL A 110 0.29 -14.40 15.42
C VAL A 110 0.37 -13.25 14.40
N SER A 111 0.10 -13.53 13.12
CA SER A 111 0.12 -12.50 12.07
C SER A 111 -0.93 -11.42 12.33
N ASN A 112 -2.17 -11.80 12.67
CA ASN A 112 -3.23 -10.84 12.99
C ASN A 112 -2.86 -9.98 14.21
N PHE A 113 -2.22 -10.57 15.23
CA PHE A 113 -1.80 -9.84 16.42
C PHE A 113 -0.77 -8.77 16.08
N PHE A 114 0.29 -9.12 15.35
CA PHE A 114 1.29 -8.14 14.91
C PHE A 114 0.73 -7.13 13.91
N ASP A 115 -0.24 -7.53 13.08
CA ASP A 115 -0.94 -6.62 12.18
C ASP A 115 -1.78 -5.59 12.93
N ASN A 116 -2.50 -6.00 13.98
CA ASN A 116 -3.26 -5.11 14.86
C ASN A 116 -2.33 -4.16 15.63
N LEU A 117 -1.17 -4.63 16.10
CA LEU A 117 -0.16 -3.75 16.68
C LEU A 117 0.35 -2.72 15.66
N GLY A 118 0.59 -3.15 14.42
CA GLY A 118 1.02 -2.27 13.33
C GLY A 118 -0.04 -1.28 12.87
N ASP A 119 -1.33 -1.52 13.15
CA ASP A 119 -2.40 -0.57 12.84
C ASP A 119 -2.33 0.70 13.71
N VAL A 120 -1.65 0.66 14.86
CA VAL A 120 -1.44 1.84 15.72
C VAL A 120 -0.53 2.91 15.07
N PRO A 121 0.72 2.60 14.66
CA PRO A 121 1.52 3.57 13.92
C PRO A 121 0.88 3.93 12.57
N ASN A 122 0.19 3.00 11.89
CA ASN A 122 -0.57 3.33 10.68
C ASN A 122 -1.62 4.41 10.95
N LEU A 123 -2.36 4.33 12.06
CA LEU A 123 -3.35 5.33 12.44
C LEU A 123 -2.70 6.70 12.67
N LEU A 124 -1.58 6.75 13.39
CA LEU A 124 -0.86 7.99 13.64
C LEU A 124 -0.38 8.64 12.34
N ASN A 125 0.16 7.85 11.42
CA ASN A 125 0.60 8.33 10.10
C ASN A 125 -0.59 8.77 9.22
N ASN A 126 -1.70 8.04 9.22
CA ASN A 126 -2.93 8.46 8.53
C ASN A 126 -3.46 9.80 9.04
N LEU A 127 -3.45 10.00 10.37
CA LEU A 127 -3.85 11.27 10.98
C LEU A 127 -2.88 12.39 10.63
N ALA A 128 -1.57 12.12 10.67
CA ALA A 128 -0.55 13.08 10.26
C ALA A 128 -0.72 13.49 8.79
N GLN A 129 -1.02 12.55 7.90
CA GLN A 129 -1.28 12.82 6.47
C GLN A 129 -2.67 13.39 6.19
N LEU A 130 -3.49 13.65 7.22
CA LEU A 130 -4.87 14.16 7.09
C LEU A 130 -5.79 13.25 6.25
N LYS A 131 -5.48 11.95 6.17
CA LYS A 131 -6.27 10.93 5.45
C LYS A 131 -7.45 10.47 6.30
N GLY A 132 -8.46 11.32 6.45
CA GLY A 132 -9.60 11.09 7.36
C GLY A 132 -10.31 9.75 7.15
N LYS A 133 -10.58 9.34 5.90
CA LYS A 133 -11.21 8.05 5.60
C LYS A 133 -10.33 6.87 6.04
N ALA A 134 -9.04 6.88 5.69
CA ALA A 134 -8.12 5.81 6.05
C ALA A 134 -7.87 5.73 7.57
N ALA A 135 -7.82 6.88 8.25
CA ALA A 135 -7.75 6.93 9.71
C ALA A 135 -8.98 6.29 10.36
N MET A 136 -10.19 6.55 9.84
CA MET A 136 -11.43 5.95 10.34
C MET A 136 -11.48 4.45 10.07
N GLU A 137 -11.07 3.99 8.88
CA GLU A 137 -10.96 2.56 8.55
C GLU A 137 -9.98 1.85 9.50
N THR A 138 -8.80 2.43 9.72
CA THR A 138 -7.77 1.88 10.64
C THR A 138 -8.25 1.87 12.09
N THR A 139 -8.94 2.93 12.53
CA THR A 139 -9.54 2.99 13.87
C THR A 139 -10.60 1.90 14.04
N ALA A 140 -11.48 1.72 13.05
CA ALA A 140 -12.48 0.67 13.09
C ALA A 140 -11.83 -0.72 13.13
N ARG A 141 -10.78 -0.97 12.34
CA ARG A 141 -9.99 -2.21 12.40
C ARG A 141 -9.45 -2.46 13.81
N LEU A 142 -8.75 -1.49 14.39
CA LEU A 142 -8.20 -1.58 15.75
C LEU A 142 -9.30 -1.90 16.78
N LEU A 143 -10.43 -1.20 16.71
CA LEU A 143 -11.55 -1.42 17.62
C LEU A 143 -12.11 -2.83 17.48
N PHE A 144 -12.47 -3.27 16.27
CA PHE A 144 -13.10 -4.57 16.05
C PHE A 144 -12.14 -5.72 16.34
N ASN A 145 -10.88 -5.64 15.90
CA ASN A 145 -9.90 -6.69 16.10
C ASN A 145 -9.48 -6.78 17.58
N THR A 146 -9.38 -5.65 18.28
CA THR A 146 -9.05 -5.67 19.71
C THR A 146 -10.22 -6.18 20.57
N THR A 147 -11.46 -5.78 20.27
CA THR A 147 -12.64 -6.12 21.09
C THR A 147 -13.25 -7.48 20.76
N PHE A 148 -13.55 -7.74 19.48
CA PHE A 148 -14.17 -8.98 19.02
C PHE A 148 -13.14 -10.00 18.51
N GLY A 149 -11.96 -9.51 18.12
CA GLY A 149 -10.87 -10.35 17.65
C GLY A 149 -9.90 -10.82 18.74
N VAL A 150 -10.27 -10.70 20.02
CA VAL A 150 -9.43 -11.15 21.16
C VAL A 150 -8.04 -10.50 21.11
N LEU A 151 -7.99 -9.17 21.30
CA LEU A 151 -6.76 -8.35 21.25
C LEU A 151 -5.99 -8.43 19.91
N GLY A 152 -6.70 -8.73 18.83
CA GLY A 152 -6.12 -8.84 17.49
C GLY A 152 -5.66 -10.24 17.10
N LEU A 153 -5.90 -11.28 17.90
CA LEU A 153 -5.63 -12.66 17.47
C LEU A 153 -6.51 -13.08 16.29
N TRP A 154 -7.71 -12.53 16.16
CA TRP A 154 -8.59 -12.69 15.01
C TRP A 154 -8.83 -11.35 14.32
N ASP A 155 -9.06 -11.40 13.00
CA ASP A 155 -9.33 -10.22 12.17
C ASP A 155 -10.77 -10.24 11.62
N PRO A 156 -11.80 -9.95 12.46
CA PRO A 156 -13.16 -9.74 11.98
C PRO A 156 -13.29 -8.51 11.06
N ALA A 157 -12.44 -7.50 11.23
CA ALA A 157 -12.54 -6.26 10.45
C ALA A 157 -12.34 -6.48 8.95
N THR A 158 -11.37 -7.31 8.55
CA THR A 158 -11.18 -7.68 7.14
C THR A 158 -12.42 -8.37 6.56
N ARG A 159 -13.12 -9.21 7.34
CA ARG A 159 -14.36 -9.87 6.89
C ARG A 159 -15.54 -8.89 6.72
N MET A 160 -15.45 -7.72 7.35
CA MET A 160 -16.41 -6.62 7.22
C MET A 160 -16.06 -5.66 6.07
N GLY A 161 -15.03 -5.96 5.27
CA GLY A 161 -14.58 -5.14 4.14
C GLY A 161 -13.61 -4.03 4.52
N LEU A 162 -13.16 -3.97 5.78
CA LEU A 162 -12.12 -3.03 6.21
C LEU A 162 -10.75 -3.64 5.95
N HIS A 163 -10.17 -3.42 4.76
CA HIS A 163 -8.84 -3.92 4.45
C HIS A 163 -7.74 -3.11 5.12
N LYS A 164 -6.63 -3.78 5.50
CA LYS A 164 -5.46 -3.13 6.08
C LYS A 164 -4.81 -2.19 5.07
N ARG A 165 -4.46 -0.97 5.50
CA ARG A 165 -3.63 -0.03 4.75
C ARG A 165 -2.34 0.20 5.54
N SER A 166 -1.19 0.06 4.89
CA SER A 166 0.11 0.22 5.53
C SER A 166 0.60 1.65 5.34
N GLU A 167 0.80 2.36 6.45
CA GLU A 167 1.20 3.77 6.46
C GLU A 167 2.37 3.93 7.43
N ASP A 168 3.43 4.60 6.98
CA ASP A 168 4.66 4.75 7.75
C ASP A 168 5.15 6.19 7.69
N PHE A 169 6.08 6.56 8.56
CA PHE A 169 6.53 7.95 8.66
C PHE A 169 7.28 8.42 7.41
N GLY A 170 7.88 7.50 6.65
CA GLY A 170 8.47 7.82 5.34
C GLY A 170 7.41 8.28 4.34
N GLN A 171 6.21 7.69 4.36
CA GLN A 171 5.07 8.13 3.55
C GLN A 171 4.60 9.49 4.02
N THR A 172 4.49 9.70 5.33
CA THR A 172 4.12 10.98 5.92
C THR A 172 5.07 12.10 5.50
N LEU A 173 6.39 11.87 5.55
CA LEU A 173 7.37 12.83 5.03
C LEU A 173 7.19 13.08 3.52
N GLY A 174 6.93 12.03 2.75
CA GLY A 174 6.66 12.13 1.32
C GLY A 174 5.42 12.95 1.00
N PHE A 175 4.34 12.78 1.77
CA PHE A 175 3.10 13.54 1.67
C PHE A 175 3.33 15.05 1.87
N TYR A 176 4.24 15.41 2.77
CA TYR A 176 4.68 16.80 2.99
C TYR A 176 5.76 17.29 2.01
N GLY A 177 6.04 16.54 0.93
CA GLY A 177 6.95 16.96 -0.14
C GLY A 177 8.43 16.70 0.14
N VAL A 178 8.78 15.94 1.19
CA VAL A 178 10.17 15.51 1.41
C VAL A 178 10.54 14.48 0.33
N GLY A 179 11.55 14.83 -0.48
CA GLY A 179 12.07 13.95 -1.52
C GLY A 179 12.61 12.64 -0.95
N SER A 180 12.59 11.56 -1.75
CA SER A 180 13.08 10.24 -1.33
C SER A 180 14.57 10.23 -0.95
N GLY A 181 15.37 11.10 -1.57
CA GLY A 181 16.82 11.02 -1.50
C GLY A 181 17.37 9.77 -2.22
N PRO A 182 18.65 9.44 -2.01
CA PRO A 182 19.28 8.29 -2.66
C PRO A 182 18.63 6.98 -2.22
N TYR A 183 18.54 6.05 -3.18
CA TYR A 183 18.14 4.67 -2.92
C TYR A 183 19.19 3.96 -2.06
N LEU A 184 18.72 3.13 -1.14
CA LEU A 184 19.61 2.34 -0.30
C LEU A 184 18.99 0.97 0.02
N VAL A 185 19.82 -0.05 0.14
CA VAL A 185 19.40 -1.37 0.62
C VAL A 185 19.88 -1.54 2.04
N LEU A 186 18.95 -1.81 2.95
CA LEU A 186 19.22 -2.07 4.36
C LEU A 186 19.51 -3.56 4.58
N PRO A 187 20.52 -3.91 5.39
CA PRO A 187 20.74 -5.29 5.80
C PRO A 187 19.49 -5.84 6.49
N ILE A 188 19.07 -7.03 6.08
CA ILE A 188 17.90 -7.78 6.55
C ILE A 188 16.55 -7.13 6.18
N LEU A 189 16.41 -5.81 6.28
CA LEU A 189 15.16 -5.08 6.04
C LEU A 189 14.83 -4.88 4.55
N GLY A 190 15.83 -4.87 3.67
CA GLY A 190 15.63 -4.80 2.22
C GLY A 190 15.67 -3.38 1.64
N PRO A 191 15.03 -3.18 0.46
CA PRO A 191 14.99 -1.90 -0.25
C PRO A 191 14.44 -0.74 0.58
N SER A 192 15.06 0.43 0.49
CA SER A 192 14.65 1.68 1.12
C SER A 192 15.18 2.89 0.34
N ASN A 193 14.96 4.09 0.86
CA ASN A 193 15.68 5.30 0.48
C ASN A 193 16.02 6.12 1.74
N LEU A 194 16.74 7.23 1.58
CA LEU A 194 17.19 8.04 2.72
C LEU A 194 16.02 8.53 3.59
N ARG A 195 14.96 9.04 2.96
CA ARG A 195 13.76 9.51 3.67
C ARG A 195 13.06 8.36 4.41
N ASP A 196 12.80 7.27 3.71
CA ASP A 196 12.06 6.13 4.25
C ASP A 196 12.86 5.44 5.36
N THR A 197 14.19 5.41 5.27
CA THR A 197 15.06 4.92 6.35
C THR A 197 14.99 5.80 7.59
N GLY A 198 14.98 7.13 7.42
CA GLY A 198 14.69 8.04 8.52
C GLY A 198 13.29 7.81 9.10
N GLY A 199 12.31 7.58 8.23
CA GLY A 199 10.94 7.21 8.60
C GLY A 199 10.88 5.97 9.49
N LEU A 200 11.55 4.89 9.10
CA LEU A 200 11.63 3.66 9.88
C LEU A 200 12.20 3.89 11.29
N VAL A 201 13.18 4.78 11.45
CA VAL A 201 13.73 5.13 12.78
C VAL A 201 12.69 5.88 13.61
N VAL A 202 11.98 6.83 13.00
CA VAL A 202 10.92 7.59 13.69
C VAL A 202 9.78 6.66 14.09
N ASP A 203 9.32 5.78 13.20
CA ASP A 203 8.29 4.78 13.51
C ASP A 203 8.73 3.87 14.65
N TYR A 204 9.98 3.38 14.64
CA TYR A 204 10.53 2.55 15.71
C TYR A 204 10.52 3.28 17.07
N VAL A 205 10.96 4.55 17.09
CA VAL A 205 10.93 5.36 18.31
C VAL A 205 9.48 5.63 18.73
N GLY A 206 8.61 5.95 17.80
CA GLY A 206 7.18 6.18 18.03
C GLY A 206 6.50 4.97 18.65
N GLU A 207 6.71 3.77 18.10
CA GLU A 207 6.21 2.51 18.65
C GLU A 207 6.67 2.31 20.10
N TYR A 208 7.96 2.55 20.38
CA TYR A 208 8.53 2.42 21.72
C TYR A 208 7.92 3.41 22.73
N GLN A 209 7.65 4.65 22.31
CA GLN A 209 7.05 5.69 23.16
C GLN A 209 5.55 5.50 23.39
N VAL A 210 4.80 5.13 22.34
CA VAL A 210 3.37 4.81 22.44
C VAL A 210 3.16 3.60 23.33
N ASN A 211 4.08 2.64 23.26
CA ASN A 211 4.10 1.44 24.08
C ASN A 211 2.74 0.71 24.12
N TYR A 212 2.17 0.47 22.95
CA TYR A 212 0.88 -0.20 22.87
C TYR A 212 0.99 -1.65 23.36
N LEU A 213 0.10 -2.04 24.28
CA LEU A 213 0.05 -3.36 24.94
C LEU A 213 1.36 -3.80 25.62
N ASN A 214 2.22 -2.85 26.01
CA ASN A 214 3.53 -3.12 26.60
C ASN A 214 4.50 -3.93 25.71
N VAL A 215 4.24 -4.01 24.41
CA VAL A 215 4.97 -4.94 23.52
C VAL A 215 6.42 -4.54 23.29
N PRO A 216 6.79 -3.27 23.06
CA PRO A 216 8.19 -2.88 22.92
C PRO A 216 9.04 -3.23 24.15
N GLN A 217 8.51 -2.99 25.35
CA GLN A 217 9.16 -3.27 26.63
C GLN A 217 9.28 -4.78 26.83
N ALA A 218 8.16 -5.51 26.65
CA ALA A 218 8.17 -6.96 26.71
C ALA A 218 9.15 -7.57 25.70
N SER A 219 9.29 -6.99 24.51
CA SER A 219 10.24 -7.45 23.49
C SER A 219 11.71 -7.22 23.87
N GLY A 220 11.99 -6.29 24.79
CA GLY A 220 13.32 -6.08 25.37
C GLY A 220 13.67 -7.13 26.43
N ASP A 221 12.70 -7.51 27.26
CA ASP A 221 12.85 -8.55 28.28
C ASP A 221 12.81 -9.97 27.66
N HIS A 222 12.03 -10.12 26.58
CA HIS A 222 11.74 -11.36 25.88
C HIS A 222 12.11 -11.25 24.39
N PRO A 223 13.38 -11.48 24.01
CA PRO A 223 13.84 -11.38 22.62
C PRO A 223 13.11 -12.35 21.67
N GLU A 224 12.51 -13.42 22.20
CA GLU A 224 11.66 -14.34 21.48
C GLU A 224 10.44 -13.67 20.83
N ILE A 225 9.90 -12.60 21.40
CA ILE A 225 8.78 -11.84 20.80
C ILE A 225 9.26 -11.14 19.52
N THR A 226 10.44 -10.52 19.58
CA THR A 226 11.07 -9.90 18.42
C THR A 226 11.41 -10.95 17.37
N ALA A 227 11.99 -12.08 17.78
CA ALA A 227 12.30 -13.17 16.87
C ALA A 227 11.04 -13.70 16.16
N LEU A 228 9.96 -13.93 16.92
CA LEU A 228 8.68 -14.35 16.36
C LEU A 228 8.11 -13.31 15.39
N ARG A 229 8.16 -12.01 15.73
CA ARG A 229 7.74 -10.93 14.83
C ARG A 229 8.54 -10.93 13.54
N VAL A 230 9.84 -11.12 13.61
CA VAL A 230 10.72 -11.18 12.43
C VAL A 230 10.39 -12.39 11.55
N VAL A 231 10.21 -13.56 12.15
CA VAL A 231 9.83 -14.79 11.42
C VAL A 231 8.45 -14.64 10.79
N ASP A 232 7.48 -14.10 11.53
CA ASP A 232 6.12 -13.86 11.05
C ASP A 232 6.09 -12.84 9.91
N LYS A 233 6.81 -11.71 10.03
CA LYS A 233 6.95 -10.72 8.96
C LYS A 233 7.54 -11.35 7.70
N ARG A 234 8.55 -12.21 7.85
CA ARG A 234 9.15 -12.90 6.71
C ARG A 234 8.22 -13.95 6.11
N TYR A 235 7.47 -14.67 6.94
CA TYR A 235 6.46 -15.63 6.52
C TYR A 235 5.37 -14.96 5.65
N ASN A 236 4.91 -13.77 6.04
CA ASN A 236 3.91 -12.99 5.31
C ASN A 236 4.46 -12.24 4.07
N THR A 237 5.79 -12.20 3.88
CA THR A 237 6.40 -11.55 2.73
C THR A 237 6.44 -12.51 1.53
N SER A 238 5.62 -12.22 0.51
CA SER A 238 5.53 -13.03 -0.72
C SER A 238 6.79 -12.98 -1.58
N PHE A 239 7.54 -11.87 -1.53
CA PHE A 239 8.77 -11.71 -2.29
C PHE A 239 9.85 -12.73 -1.88
N ARG A 240 10.45 -13.38 -2.87
CA ARG A 240 11.63 -14.25 -2.73
C ARG A 240 12.73 -13.72 -3.64
N TYR A 241 13.93 -13.57 -3.09
CA TYR A 241 15.12 -13.27 -3.89
C TYR A 241 15.38 -14.42 -4.89
N GLY A 242 15.72 -14.08 -6.13
CA GLY A 242 15.91 -15.03 -7.23
C GLY A 242 14.62 -15.33 -8.01
N GLN A 243 13.43 -14.98 -7.50
CA GLN A 243 12.16 -15.39 -8.13
C GLN A 243 11.90 -14.73 -9.49
N MET A 244 12.56 -13.59 -9.76
CA MET A 244 12.39 -12.87 -11.02
C MET A 244 13.17 -13.51 -12.18
N ASN A 245 14.01 -14.53 -11.90
CA ASN A 245 14.80 -15.28 -12.88
C ASN A 245 15.49 -14.37 -13.91
N SER A 246 16.08 -13.28 -13.43
CA SER A 246 16.56 -12.18 -14.27
C SER A 246 17.96 -11.75 -13.82
N PRO A 247 18.90 -11.53 -14.76
CA PRO A 247 20.22 -11.01 -14.41
C PRO A 247 20.17 -9.59 -13.83
N PHE A 248 19.09 -8.84 -14.12
CA PHE A 248 18.83 -7.48 -13.64
C PHE A 248 17.85 -7.43 -12.44
N GLU A 249 17.83 -8.47 -11.59
CA GLU A 249 16.87 -8.54 -10.49
C GLU A 249 17.02 -7.37 -9.50
N TYR A 250 18.26 -6.98 -9.20
CA TYR A 250 18.53 -5.86 -8.31
C TYR A 250 17.91 -4.55 -8.83
N GLU A 251 18.10 -4.26 -10.12
CA GLU A 251 17.61 -3.08 -10.80
C GLU A 251 16.07 -3.09 -10.86
N LYS A 252 15.47 -4.25 -11.14
CA LYS A 252 14.02 -4.45 -11.09
C LYS A 252 13.46 -4.21 -9.70
N LEU A 253 14.12 -4.72 -8.67
CA LEU A 253 13.70 -4.52 -7.29
C LEU A 253 13.76 -3.04 -6.90
N ARG A 254 14.84 -2.35 -7.27
CA ARG A 254 14.98 -0.90 -7.10
C ARG A 254 13.87 -0.12 -7.83
N TYR A 255 13.52 -0.55 -9.04
CA TYR A 255 12.46 0.05 -9.85
C TYR A 255 11.11 -0.09 -9.18
N ILE A 256 10.73 -1.33 -8.88
CA ILE A 256 9.45 -1.66 -8.26
C ILE A 256 9.32 -0.92 -6.93
N TYR A 257 10.37 -0.89 -6.10
CA TYR A 257 10.35 -0.16 -4.84
C TYR A 257 10.10 1.33 -5.07
N THR A 258 10.87 1.97 -5.95
CA THR A 258 10.76 3.40 -6.24
C THR A 258 9.37 3.78 -6.74
N GLU A 259 8.83 3.03 -7.70
CA GLU A 259 7.51 3.31 -8.27
C GLU A 259 6.36 2.98 -7.30
N ALA A 260 6.42 1.83 -6.61
CA ALA A 260 5.43 1.49 -5.59
C ALA A 260 5.37 2.58 -4.51
N ARG A 261 6.52 3.12 -4.12
CA ARG A 261 6.60 4.16 -3.10
C ARG A 261 5.98 5.49 -3.54
N LYS A 262 6.16 5.86 -4.81
CA LYS A 262 5.48 7.05 -5.37
C LYS A 262 3.96 6.89 -5.33
N LEU A 263 3.46 5.69 -5.66
CA LEU A 263 2.02 5.40 -5.63
C LEU A 263 1.47 5.45 -4.21
N GLN A 264 2.15 4.84 -3.24
CA GLN A 264 1.75 4.86 -1.82
C GLN A 264 1.61 6.28 -1.25
N ILE A 265 2.50 7.18 -1.65
CA ILE A 265 2.47 8.58 -1.20
C ILE A 265 1.38 9.40 -1.89
N ALA A 266 1.03 9.01 -3.12
CA ALA A 266 0.02 9.69 -3.92
C ALA A 266 -1.43 9.27 -3.60
N GLU A 267 -1.62 8.09 -3.00
CA GLU A 267 -2.92 7.60 -2.49
C GLU A 267 -3.37 8.39 -1.26
#